data_AF-A0A1Y3WRE1-F1
#
_entry.id   AF-A0A1Y3WRE1-F1
#
_cell.length_a   1.000
_cell.length_b   1.000
_cell.length_c   1.000
_cell.angle_alpha   90.00
_cell.angle_beta   90.00
_cell.angle_gamma   90.00
#
_symmetry.space_group_name_H-M   'P 1'
#
loop_
_entity.id
_entity.type
_entity.pdbx_description
1 polymer ?
#
loop_
_entity_poly.entity_id
_entity_poly.type
_entity_poly.pdbx_seq_one_letter_code
_entity_poly.pdbx_strand_id
1 'polypeptide(L)'
;MKQWTFGKQIGLGMILLCVCGILAAVLHNSIFLNLAWILYGLLFVIHPVYPEQAKFRYGEEGAQKIARMAGLICIAIGLITQFGI
;
A
#
# COMPACT_ATOMS: atom_id res chain seq x y z
N MET A 1 6.21 -22.94 4.57
CA MET A 1 5.35 -21.86 4.06
C MET A 1 5.97 -20.52 4.47
N LYS A 2 6.49 -19.74 3.53
CA LYS A 2 7.33 -18.57 3.79
C LYS A 2 6.45 -17.44 4.34
N GLN A 3 6.56 -17.15 5.64
CA GLN A 3 5.71 -16.16 6.29
C GLN A 3 5.85 -14.80 5.60
N TRP A 4 4.72 -14.26 5.15
CA TRP A 4 4.63 -12.97 4.50
C TRP A 4 4.70 -11.89 5.59
N THR A 5 5.91 -11.36 5.81
CA THR A 5 6.19 -10.43 6.91
C THR A 5 5.93 -8.98 6.51
N PHE A 6 5.64 -8.14 7.51
CA PHE A 6 5.35 -6.71 7.31
C PHE A 6 6.43 -6.01 6.48
N GLY A 7 7.71 -6.29 6.78
CA GLY A 7 8.84 -5.73 6.05
C GLY A 7 8.87 -6.10 4.56
N LYS A 8 8.43 -7.31 4.19
CA LYS A 8 8.34 -7.71 2.77
C LYS A 8 7.22 -6.98 2.05
N GLN A 9 6.08 -6.80 2.71
CA GLN A 9 4.95 -6.08 2.12
C GLN A 9 5.28 -4.60 1.89
N ILE A 10 5.92 -3.95 2.86
CA ILE A 10 6.43 -2.58 2.72
C ILE A 10 7.48 -2.51 1.58
N GLY A 11 8.43 -3.45 1.55
CA GLY A 11 9.44 -3.51 0.49
C GLY A 11 8.83 -3.66 -0.90
N LEU A 12 7.85 -4.54 -1.06
CA LEU A 12 7.11 -4.73 -2.30
C LEU A 12 6.34 -3.47 -2.70
N GLY A 13 5.73 -2.78 -1.72
CA GLY A 13 5.08 -1.48 -1.93
C GLY A 13 6.01 -0.41 -2.46
N MET A 14 7.19 -0.26 -1.85
CA MET A 14 8.19 0.70 -2.31
C MET A 14 8.66 0.38 -3.73
N ILE A 15 8.94 -0.89 -4.03
CA ILE A 15 9.32 -1.31 -5.38
C ILE A 15 8.20 -0.98 -6.38
N LEU A 16 6.94 -1.28 -6.04
CA LEU A 16 5.79 -1.00 -6.89
C LEU A 16 5.66 0.50 -7.16
N LEU A 17 5.74 1.35 -6.13
CA LEU A 17 5.68 2.80 -6.26
C LEU A 17 6.85 3.36 -7.09
N CYS A 18 8.07 2.85 -6.91
CA CYS A 18 9.23 3.25 -7.70
C CYS A 18 9.08 2.88 -9.18
N VAL A 19 8.71 1.63 -9.48
CA VAL A 19 8.56 1.14 -10.86
C VAL A 19 7.43 1.90 -11.57
N CYS A 20 6.28 2.04 -10.91
CA CYS A 20 5.15 2.78 -11.46
C CYS A 20 5.41 4.29 -11.54
N GLY A 21 6.22 4.85 -10.66
CA GLY A 21 6.68 6.25 -10.74
C GLY A 21 7.59 6.49 -11.94
N ILE A 22 8.54 5.59 -12.20
CA ILE A 22 9.39 5.65 -13.40
C ILE A 22 8.53 5.50 -14.66
N LEU A 23 7.60 4.53 -14.69
CA LEU A 23 6.66 4.35 -15.81
C LEU A 23 5.80 5.59 -16.03
N ALA A 24 5.28 6.21 -14.97
CA ALA A 24 4.50 7.44 -15.06
C ALA A 24 5.32 8.59 -15.64
N ALA A 25 6.59 8.72 -15.25
CA ALA A 25 7.49 9.73 -15.77
C ALA A 25 7.85 9.50 -17.25
N VAL A 26 8.13 8.25 -17.65
CA VAL A 26 8.49 7.90 -19.02
C VAL A 26 7.29 8.03 -19.98
N LEU A 27 6.10 7.61 -19.54
CA LEU A 27 4.89 7.61 -20.36
C LEU A 27 4.09 8.91 -20.22
N HIS A 28 4.59 9.87 -19.41
CA HIS A 28 3.90 11.11 -19.04
C HIS A 28 2.44 10.87 -18.60
N ASN A 29 2.20 9.74 -17.95
CA ASN A 29 0.86 9.30 -17.61
C ASN A 29 0.80 8.91 -16.13
N SER A 30 0.16 9.78 -15.36
CA SER A 30 0.02 9.65 -13.91
C SER A 30 -0.86 8.48 -13.48
N ILE A 31 -1.60 7.85 -14.41
CA ILE A 31 -2.45 6.68 -14.12
C ILE A 31 -1.64 5.52 -13.53
N PHE A 32 -0.37 5.35 -13.93
CA PHE A 32 0.46 4.27 -13.40
C PHE A 32 0.72 4.41 -11.89
N LEU A 33 0.95 5.64 -11.43
CA LEU A 33 1.13 5.94 -10.01
C LEU A 33 -0.17 5.70 -9.23
N ASN A 34 -1.32 6.09 -9.79
CA ASN A 34 -2.63 5.84 -9.18
C ASN A 34 -2.91 4.33 -9.05
N LEU A 35 -2.62 3.57 -10.11
CA LEU A 35 -2.76 2.11 -10.09
C LEU A 35 -1.86 1.50 -9.00
N ALA A 36 -0.63 1.98 -8.85
CA ALA A 36 0.29 1.51 -7.82
C ALA A 36 -0.26 1.74 -6.41
N TRP A 37 -0.77 2.94 -6.12
CA TRP A 37 -1.40 3.26 -4.84
C TRP A 37 -2.63 2.40 -4.54
N ILE A 38 -3.49 2.18 -5.54
CA ILE A 38 -4.69 1.35 -5.41
C ILE A 38 -4.30 -0.12 -5.16
N LEU A 39 -3.41 -0.68 -5.98
CA LEU A 39 -2.96 -2.07 -5.84
C LEU A 39 -2.25 -2.29 -4.50
N TYR A 40 -1.42 -1.35 -4.09
CA TYR A 40 -0.72 -1.41 -2.82
C TYR A 40 -1.69 -1.32 -1.63
N GLY A 41 -2.65 -0.41 -1.68
CA GLY A 41 -3.67 -0.29 -0.64
C GLY A 41 -4.57 -1.52 -0.56
N LEU A 42 -4.94 -2.11 -1.70
CA LEU A 42 -5.74 -3.33 -1.76
C LEU A 42 -5.01 -4.53 -1.12
N LEU A 43 -3.69 -4.62 -1.30
CA LEU A 43 -2.86 -5.64 -0.66
C LEU A 43 -2.97 -5.56 0.87
N PHE A 44 -3.00 -4.35 1.44
CA PHE A 44 -3.19 -4.13 2.88
C PHE A 44 -4.61 -4.42 3.38
N VAL A 45 -5.63 -4.27 2.52
CA VAL A 45 -7.02 -4.60 2.86
C VAL A 45 -7.22 -6.12 2.91
N ILE A 46 -6.76 -6.84 1.88
CA ILE A 46 -6.91 -8.29 1.74
C ILE A 46 -6.01 -9.02 2.73
N HIS A 47 -4.73 -8.63 2.79
CA HIS A 47 -3.74 -9.23 3.64
C HIS A 47 -3.16 -8.17 4.59
N PRO A 48 -3.88 -7.82 5.67
CA PRO A 48 -3.43 -6.82 6.62
C PRO A 48 -2.21 -7.34 7.38
N VAL A 49 -1.04 -6.84 7.00
CA VAL A 49 0.20 -7.12 7.72
C VAL A 49 0.54 -5.92 8.58
N TYR A 50 0.97 -6.18 9.80
CA TYR A 50 1.27 -5.16 10.80
C TYR A 50 2.57 -5.53 11.53
N PRO A 51 3.31 -4.54 12.05
CA PRO A 51 4.48 -4.81 12.88
C PRO A 51 4.05 -5.46 14.19
N GLU A 52 4.87 -6.37 14.74
CA GLU A 52 4.61 -7.01 16.03
C GLU A 52 4.42 -6.00 17.17
N GLN A 53 5.08 -4.84 17.07
CA GLN A 53 4.92 -3.72 18.00
C GLN A 53 3.47 -3.21 18.05
N ALA A 54 2.76 -3.19 16.91
CA ALA A 54 1.35 -2.81 16.87
C ALA A 54 0.46 -3.89 17.51
N LYS A 55 0.83 -5.17 17.36
CA LYS A 55 0.14 -6.28 18.03
C LYS A 55 0.23 -6.15 19.56
N PHE A 56 1.40 -5.80 20.09
CA PHE A 56 1.60 -5.62 21.53
C PHE A 56 0.83 -4.41 22.09
N ARG A 57 0.71 -3.33 21.31
CA ARG A 57 0.08 -2.07 21.76
C ARG A 57 -1.44 -2.03 21.62
N TYR A 58 -1.99 -2.61 20.56
CA TYR A 58 -3.41 -2.49 20.20
C TYR A 58 -4.16 -3.83 20.15
N GLY A 59 -3.46 -4.93 20.47
CA GLY A 59 -3.97 -6.28 20.27
C GLY A 59 -3.98 -6.67 18.78
N GLU A 60 -4.32 -7.93 18.53
CA GLU A 60 -4.31 -8.50 17.18
C GLU A 60 -5.37 -7.89 16.27
N GLU A 61 -6.60 -7.77 16.77
CA GLU A 61 -7.71 -7.18 16.01
C GLU A 61 -7.51 -5.67 15.76
N GLY A 62 -6.97 -4.95 16.74
CA GLY A 62 -6.69 -3.52 16.60
C GLY A 62 -5.62 -3.24 15.55
N ALA A 63 -4.53 -4.02 15.58
CA ALA A 63 -3.46 -3.91 14.59
C ALA A 63 -3.93 -4.24 13.16
N GLN A 64 -4.80 -5.25 13.01
CA GLN A 64 -5.42 -5.58 11.71
C GLN A 64 -6.29 -4.44 11.18
N LYS A 65 -7.14 -3.83 12.03
CA LYS A 65 -8.00 -2.70 11.64
C LYS A 65 -7.18 -1.50 11.17
N ILE A 66 -6.11 -1.17 11.90
CA ILE A 66 -5.21 -0.06 11.52
C ILE A 66 -4.54 -0.34 10.17
N ALA A 67 -4.05 -1.56 9.95
CA ALA A 67 -3.44 -1.95 8.68
C ALA A 67 -4.42 -1.86 7.50
N ARG A 68 -5.67 -2.32 7.69
CA ARG A 68 -6.73 -2.18 6.66
C ARG A 68 -7.09 -0.72 6.41
N MET A 69 -7.18 0.09 7.46
CA MET A 69 -7.46 1.52 7.33
C MET A 69 -6.35 2.24 6.55
N ALA A 70 -5.09 1.94 6.84
CA ALA A 70 -3.96 2.46 6.07
C ALA A 70 -4.03 2.04 4.59
N GLY A 71 -4.43 0.79 4.31
CA GLY A 71 -4.69 0.31 2.96
C GLY A 71 -5.81 1.09 2.25
N LEU A 72 -6.93 1.33 2.93
CA LEU A 72 -8.04 2.13 2.40
C LEU A 72 -7.62 3.58 2.12
N ILE A 73 -6.81 4.18 2.99
CA ILE A 73 -6.25 5.52 2.77
C ILE A 73 -5.35 5.53 1.53
N CYS A 74 -4.51 4.50 1.33
CA CYS A 74 -3.68 4.37 0.13
C CYS A 74 -4.54 4.29 -1.14
N ILE A 75 -5.63 3.52 -1.12
CA ILE A 75 -6.59 3.46 -2.24
C ILE A 75 -7.21 4.83 -2.48
N ALA A 76 -7.65 5.52 -1.43
CA ALA A 76 -8.24 6.85 -1.53
C ALA A 76 -7.25 7.85 -2.14
N ILE A 77 -5.98 7.84 -1.71
CA ILE A 77 -4.92 8.64 -2.32
C ILE A 77 -4.80 8.31 -3.81
N GLY A 78 -4.70 7.03 -4.19
CA GLY A 78 -4.62 6.64 -5.61
C GLY A 78 -5.83 7.07 -6.44
N LEU A 79 -7.02 7.17 -5.85
CA LEU A 79 -8.23 7.64 -6.54
C LEU A 79 -8.31 9.18 -6.62
N ILE A 80 -7.92 9.88 -5.56
CA ILE A 80 -7.98 11.34 -5.46
C ILE A 80 -6.84 12.01 -6.23
N THR A 81 -5.69 11.34 -6.33
CA THR A 81 -4.48 11.89 -6.98
C THR A 81 -4.69 11.90 -8.50
N GLN A 82 -5.53 12.79 -9.01
CA GLN A 82 -5.61 13.07 -10.44
C GLN A 82 -4.56 14.13 -10.77
N PHE A 83 -3.32 13.72 -11.03
CA PHE A 83 -2.38 14.60 -11.76
C PHE A 83 -2.81 14.63 -13.23
N GLY A 84 -3.82 15.45 -13.51
CA GLY A 84 -4.50 15.52 -14.80
C GLY A 84 -5.63 16.54 -14.85
N ILE A 85 -5.36 17.78 -14.43
CA ILE A 85 -5.91 19.01 -15.04
C ILE A 85 -4.74 19.98 -15.17
#